data_AF-A0A7Z8ZTX2-F1
#
_entry.id   AF-A0A7Z8ZTX2-F1
#
_cell.length_a   1.000
_cell.length_b   1.000
_cell.length_c   1.000
_cell.angle_alpha   90.00
_cell.angle_beta   90.00
_cell.angle_gamma   90.00
#
_symmetry.space_group_name_H-M   'P 1'
#
loop_
_entity.id
_entity.type
_entity.pdbx_description
1 polymer ?
#
loop_
_entity_poly.entity_id
_entity_poly.type
_entity_poly.pdbx_seq_one_letter_code
_entity_poly.pdbx_strand_id
1 'polypeptide(L)'
;MTTTLEKLYDIYPATASIIPYKDCVIVASKGNKETVVEIYEIVDSLEEFELFECRLNRIYKETIIVTDLGHAVKWAFDMFGE
;
A
#
# COMPACT_ATOMS: atom_id res chain seq x y z
N MET A 1 -10.69 -9.74 0.31
CA MET A 1 -10.53 -9.67 1.78
C MET A 1 -10.28 -8.23 2.11
N THR A 2 -11.11 -7.62 2.96
CA THR A 2 -11.00 -6.20 3.32
C THR A 2 -10.12 -6.03 4.56
N THR A 3 -9.22 -5.05 4.54
CA THR A 3 -8.38 -4.63 5.68
C THR A 3 -8.68 -3.17 6.04
N THR A 4 -7.97 -2.57 6.99
CA THR A 4 -7.97 -1.14 7.30
C THR A 4 -6.53 -0.62 7.32
N LEU A 5 -6.33 0.69 7.31
CA LEU A 5 -5.00 1.27 7.40
C LEU A 5 -4.33 0.94 8.75
N GLU A 6 -5.09 0.97 9.84
CA GLU A 6 -4.64 0.50 11.17
C GLU A 6 -4.05 -0.91 11.09
N LYS A 7 -4.79 -1.86 10.52
CA LYS A 7 -4.34 -3.24 10.38
C LYS A 7 -3.11 -3.38 9.48
N LEU A 8 -2.95 -2.51 8.48
CA LEU A 8 -1.74 -2.51 7.67
C LEU A 8 -0.52 -2.12 8.52
N TYR A 9 -0.65 -1.11 9.37
CA TYR A 9 0.42 -0.74 10.31
C TYR A 9 0.73 -1.84 11.34
N ASP A 10 -0.24 -2.66 11.72
CA ASP A 10 -0.03 -3.81 12.62
C ASP A 10 0.62 -5.02 11.94
N ILE A 11 0.25 -5.30 10.69
CA ILE A 11 0.69 -6.49 9.94
C ILE A 11 2.11 -6.28 9.38
N TYR A 12 2.39 -5.09 8.87
CA TYR A 12 3.67 -4.80 8.22
C TYR A 12 4.71 -4.34 9.23
N PRO A 13 5.99 -4.72 9.02
CA PRO A 13 7.06 -4.23 9.89
C PRO A 13 7.15 -2.71 9.81
N ALA A 14 7.64 -2.06 10.88
CA ALA A 14 7.86 -0.61 10.91
C ALA A 14 8.82 -0.10 9.81
N THR A 15 9.55 -1.01 9.15
CA THR A 15 10.43 -0.71 8.02
C THR A 15 9.70 -0.68 6.67
N ALA A 16 8.43 -1.11 6.60
CA ALA A 16 7.62 -0.99 5.40
C ALA A 16 7.23 0.48 5.15
N SER A 17 7.03 0.83 3.89
CA SER A 17 6.48 2.13 3.49
C SER A 17 5.00 1.94 3.20
N ILE A 18 4.15 2.65 3.94
CA ILE A 18 2.69 2.67 3.75
C ILE A 18 2.31 4.10 3.40
N ILE A 19 1.85 4.32 2.17
CA ILE A 19 1.60 5.65 1.62
C ILE A 19 0.17 5.71 1.08
N PRO A 20 -0.71 6.47 1.74
CA PRO A 20 -1.98 6.88 1.15
C PRO A 20 -1.76 7.80 -0.06
N TYR A 21 -2.46 7.55 -1.15
CA TYR A 21 -2.43 8.36 -2.36
C TYR A 21 -3.76 8.30 -3.10
N LYS A 22 -4.44 9.46 -3.22
CA LYS A 22 -5.80 9.56 -3.78
C LYS A 22 -6.73 8.55 -3.09
N ASP A 23 -7.42 7.72 -3.88
CA ASP A 23 -8.35 6.69 -3.42
C ASP A 23 -7.66 5.34 -3.15
N CYS A 24 -6.34 5.35 -2.95
CA CYS A 24 -5.53 4.14 -2.79
C CYS A 24 -4.55 4.26 -1.61
N VAL A 25 -4.06 3.10 -1.16
CA VAL A 25 -2.95 2.96 -0.22
C VAL A 25 -1.92 2.02 -0.84
N ILE A 26 -0.69 2.51 -0.98
CA ILE A 26 0.45 1.75 -1.48
C ILE A 26 1.24 1.22 -0.29
N VAL A 27 1.53 -0.07 -0.29
CA VAL A 27 2.38 -0.72 0.71
C VAL A 27 3.60 -1.32 0.02
N ALA A 28 4.78 -0.85 0.36
CA ALA A 28 6.05 -1.44 -0.06
C ALA A 28 6.76 -2.04 1.16
N SER A 29 6.99 -3.36 1.12
CA SER A 29 7.62 -4.08 2.23
C SER A 29 8.84 -4.87 1.74
N LYS A 30 9.93 -4.77 2.49
CA LYS A 30 11.19 -5.43 2.13
C LYS A 30 11.14 -6.90 2.54
N GLY A 31 11.24 -7.81 1.56
CA GLY A 31 11.56 -9.21 1.78
C GLY A 31 13.08 -9.43 1.86
N ASN A 32 13.52 -10.68 1.87
CA ASN A 32 14.95 -11.02 1.98
C ASN A 32 15.78 -10.54 0.77
N LYS A 33 15.26 -10.67 -0.45
CA LYS A 33 15.95 -10.30 -1.70
C LYS A 33 15.13 -9.41 -2.63
N GLU A 34 13.84 -9.30 -2.38
CA GLU A 34 12.87 -8.66 -3.26
C GLU A 34 11.97 -7.76 -2.41
N THR A 35 11.35 -6.78 -3.05
CA THR A 35 10.37 -5.90 -2.42
C THR A 35 8.98 -6.31 -2.90
N VAL A 36 8.07 -6.52 -1.95
CA VAL A 36 6.66 -6.76 -2.26
C VAL A 36 5.96 -5.41 -2.25
N VAL A 37 5.26 -5.11 -3.34
CA VAL A 37 4.38 -3.95 -3.48
C VAL A 37 2.95 -4.45 -3.52
N GLU A 38 2.12 -3.94 -2.61
CA GLU A 38 0.69 -4.18 -2.56
C GLU A 38 -0.04 -2.85 -2.67
N ILE A 39 -1.15 -2.83 -3.41
CA ILE A 39 -1.97 -1.63 -3.57
C ILE A 39 -3.40 -1.97 -3.19
N TYR A 40 -3.94 -1.11 -2.35
CA TYR A 40 -5.28 -1.22 -1.82
C TYR A 40 -6.11 -0.03 -2.26
N GLU A 41 -7.32 -0.29 -2.75
CA GLU A 41 -8.31 0.73 -3.03
C GLU A 41 -9.14 1.00 -1.76
N ILE A 42 -9.45 2.27 -1.53
CA ILE A 42 -10.36 2.71 -0.47
C ILE A 42 -11.79 2.47 -0.95
N VAL A 43 -12.54 1.65 -0.22
CA VAL A 43 -13.89 1.22 -0.62
C VAL A 43 -14.98 2.04 0.05
N ASP A 44 -14.65 2.72 1.15
CA ASP A 44 -15.59 3.56 1.89
C ASP A 44 -15.48 5.03 1.47
N SER A 45 -16.58 5.76 1.61
CA SER A 45 -16.56 7.21 1.42
C SER A 45 -15.77 7.87 2.54
N LEU A 46 -14.74 8.65 2.18
CA LEU A 46 -13.95 9.44 3.13
C LEU A 46 -14.77 10.54 3.83
N GLU A 47 -15.97 10.85 3.34
CA GLU A 47 -16.90 11.77 4.03
C GLU A 47 -17.53 11.13 5.28
N GLU A 48 -17.64 9.81 5.30
CA GLU A 48 -18.29 9.06 6.38
C GLU A 48 -17.30 8.48 7.39
N PHE A 49 -16.05 8.26 6.97
CA PHE A 49 -15.03 7.60 7.78
C PHE A 49 -13.68 8.29 7.66
N GLU A 50 -12.92 8.33 8.76
CA GLU A 50 -11.50 8.68 8.68
C GLU A 50 -10.74 7.61 7.88
N LEU A 51 -9.75 8.02 7.09
CA LEU A 51 -8.92 7.12 6.27
C LEU A 51 -8.36 5.93 7.08
N PHE A 52 -8.09 6.15 8.37
CA PHE A 52 -7.54 5.15 9.26
C PHE A 52 -8.47 3.93 9.45
N GLU A 53 -9.78 4.19 9.45
CA GLU A 53 -10.84 3.20 9.68
C GLU A 53 -11.46 2.66 8.38
N CYS A 54 -11.21 3.34 7.26
CA CYS A 54 -11.75 2.94 5.96
C CYS A 54 -11.36 1.52 5.57
N ARG A 55 -12.32 0.80 4.98
CA ARG A 55 -12.08 -0.51 4.38
C ARG A 55 -11.23 -0.35 3.14
N LEU A 56 -10.17 -1.15 3.13
CA LEU A 56 -9.19 -1.24 2.06
C LEU A 56 -9.31 -2.60 1.37
N ASN A 57 -9.47 -2.61 0.06
CA ASN A 57 -9.46 -3.84 -0.73
C ASN A 57 -8.19 -3.93 -1.56
N ARG A 58 -7.43 -5.01 -1.43
CA ARG A 58 -6.22 -5.19 -2.23
C ARG A 58 -6.60 -5.45 -3.68
N ILE A 59 -6.20 -4.55 -4.56
CA ILE A 59 -6.45 -4.64 -6.00
C ILE A 59 -5.22 -5.12 -6.77
N TYR A 60 -4.04 -4.98 -6.19
CA TYR A 60 -2.78 -5.35 -6.84
C TYR A 60 -1.74 -5.86 -5.86
N LYS A 61 -0.90 -6.80 -6.34
CA LYS A 61 0.25 -7.34 -5.62
C LYS A 61 1.29 -7.82 -6.62
N GLU A 62 2.52 -7.33 -6.48
CA GLU A 62 3.66 -7.82 -7.25
C GLU A 62 4.94 -7.82 -6.41
N THR A 63 5.88 -8.65 -6.82
CA THR A 63 7.22 -8.71 -6.25
C THR A 63 8.20 -8.13 -7.27
N ILE A 64 8.96 -7.12 -6.86
CA ILE A 64 9.90 -6.41 -7.71
C ILE A 64 11.31 -6.40 -7.11
N ILE A 65 12.30 -6.27 -7.98
CA ILE A 65 13.70 -6.10 -7.60
C ILE A 65 14.05 -4.62 -7.74
N VAL A 66 14.20 -3.94 -6.61
CA VAL A 66 14.55 -2.52 -6.54
C VAL A 66 15.57 -2.27 -5.43
N THR A 67 16.27 -1.14 -5.52
CA THR A 67 17.35 -0.80 -4.59
C THR A 67 16.85 -0.50 -3.17
N ASP A 68 15.71 0.16 -3.05
CA ASP A 68 15.08 0.52 -1.78
C ASP A 68 13.55 0.70 -1.94
N LEU A 69 12.87 0.98 -0.81
CA LEU A 69 11.42 1.16 -0.79
C LEU A 69 10.94 2.44 -1.48
N GLY A 70 11.76 3.47 -1.59
CA GLY A 70 11.43 4.67 -2.34
C GLY A 70 11.31 4.38 -3.84
N HIS A 71 12.22 3.56 -4.36
CA HIS A 71 12.14 3.06 -5.74
C HIS A 71 10.92 2.14 -5.94
N ALA A 72 10.54 1.35 -4.94
CA ALA A 72 9.34 0.52 -4.99
C ALA A 72 8.05 1.35 -5.08
N VAL A 73 7.96 2.39 -4.25
CA VAL A 73 6.83 3.33 -4.23
C VAL A 73 6.76 4.12 -5.53
N LYS A 74 7.90 4.60 -6.04
CA LYS A 74 7.94 5.28 -7.34
C LYS A 74 7.44 4.37 -8.46
N TRP A 75 7.92 3.13 -8.50
CA TRP A 75 7.46 2.14 -9.48
C TRP A 75 5.95 1.90 -9.39
N ALA A 76 5.39 1.86 -8.17
CA ALA A 76 3.95 1.75 -7.97
C ALA A 76 3.18 2.96 -8.53
N PHE A 77 3.71 4.18 -8.33
CA PHE A 77 3.14 5.39 -8.93
C PHE A 77 3.25 5.40 -10.45
N ASP A 78 4.38 4.98 -11.02
CA ASP A 78 4.56 4.95 -12.47
C ASP A 78 3.59 3.95 -13.13
N MET A 79 3.22 2.87 -12.43
CA MET A 79 2.24 1.90 -12.93
C MET A 79 0.78 2.39 -12.84
N PHE A 80 0.40 3.04 -11.73
CA PHE A 80 -0.98 3.46 -11.47
C PHE A 80 -1.28 4.92 -11.84
N GLY A 81 -0.25 5.70 -12.13
CA GLY A 81 -0.33 7.12 -12.44
C GLY A 81 -0.53 7.45 -13.92
N GLU A 82 -0.58 6.44 -14.80
CA GLU A 82 -0.96 6.57 -16.22
C GLU A 82 -2.48 6.48 -16.43
#